data_AF-A0A4Y7WLI4-F1
#
_entry.id   AF-A0A4Y7WLI4-F1
#
_cell.length_a   1.000
_cell.length_b   1.000
_cell.length_c   1.000
_cell.angle_alpha   90.00
_cell.angle_beta   90.00
_cell.angle_gamma   90.00
#
_symmetry.space_group_name_H-M   'P 1'
#
loop_
_entity.id
_entity.type
_entity.pdbx_description
1 polymer ?
#
loop_
_entity_poly.entity_id
_entity_poly.type
_entity_poly.pdbx_seq_one_letter_code
_entity_poly.pdbx_strand_id
1 'polypeptide(L)'
;MWYPEGFYLQDESSSYLSKEHYEKLNFFENESDANGIERHFQIRYIGERTSGAAQTHLNLLLDDSSYEGEHTELTNDTNQIFYGSSYKKVEGTDVVTLSPSEHEANRYFALVVNHDETRLISITYRLNCLEQATCKIDTKKEESFFETFINNIEFR
;
A
#
# COMPACT_ATOMS: atom_id res chain seq x y z
N MET A 1 -7.68 17.36 4.79
CA MET A 1 -7.20 16.53 5.93
C MET A 1 -6.29 15.48 5.31
N TRP A 2 -5.02 15.38 5.73
CA TRP A 2 -4.00 14.55 5.04
C TRP A 2 -3.97 13.08 5.53
N TYR A 3 -4.80 12.72 6.51
CA TYR A 3 -4.79 11.41 7.16
C TYR A 3 -6.18 10.76 7.11
N PRO A 4 -6.28 9.44 6.83
CA PRO A 4 -7.54 8.72 6.91
C PRO A 4 -8.12 8.71 8.34
N GLU A 5 -9.44 8.82 8.46
CA GLU A 5 -10.14 8.72 9.74
C GLU A 5 -9.97 7.32 10.35
N GLY A 6 -9.72 7.24 11.67
CA GLY A 6 -9.57 5.97 12.41
C GLY A 6 -8.14 5.44 12.54
N PHE A 7 -7.16 6.06 11.88
CA PHE A 7 -5.74 5.66 11.95
C PHE A 7 -4.94 6.62 12.83
N TYR A 8 -3.95 6.08 13.57
CA TYR A 8 -2.94 6.88 14.25
C TYR A 8 -1.57 6.71 13.58
N LEU A 9 -0.79 7.79 13.61
CA LEU A 9 0.62 7.77 13.22
C LEU A 9 1.43 7.20 14.38
N GLN A 10 2.35 6.28 14.11
CA GLN A 10 3.24 5.74 15.14
C GLN A 10 4.04 6.88 15.81
N ASP A 11 3.84 7.08 17.11
CA ASP A 11 4.38 8.23 17.89
C ASP A 11 5.92 8.28 17.95
N GLU A 12 6.61 7.17 17.68
CA GLU A 12 8.05 7.18 17.42
C GLU A 12 8.40 6.15 16.35
N SER A 13 8.67 6.61 15.12
CA SER A 13 9.53 5.85 14.22
C SER A 13 10.97 6.29 14.45
N SER A 14 11.90 5.34 14.55
CA SER A 14 13.34 5.58 14.43
C SER A 14 13.76 6.01 13.00
N SER A 15 12.90 6.70 12.25
CA SER A 15 13.17 7.14 10.89
C SER A 15 12.37 8.36 10.43
N TYR A 16 12.15 9.38 11.28
CA TYR A 16 12.00 10.73 10.73
C TYR A 16 13.36 11.19 10.20
N LEU A 17 13.72 10.71 9.01
CA LEU A 17 14.88 11.18 8.26
C LEU A 17 14.39 12.31 7.37
N SER A 18 14.37 13.53 7.90
CA SER A 18 14.07 14.76 7.17
C SER A 18 15.17 15.10 6.16
N LYS A 19 15.30 14.29 5.11
CA LYS A 19 15.84 14.79 3.85
C LYS A 19 14.63 15.14 2.99
N GLU A 20 14.68 16.26 2.28
CA GLU A 20 13.64 16.70 1.32
C GLU A 20 13.25 15.62 0.28
N HIS A 21 14.01 14.51 0.22
CA HIS A 21 13.96 13.49 -0.82
C HIS A 21 13.40 12.12 -0.36
N TYR A 22 13.11 11.89 0.93
CA TYR A 22 12.54 10.62 1.39
C TYR A 22 11.76 10.74 2.69
N GLU A 23 10.53 10.23 2.71
CA GLU A 23 9.73 10.08 3.93
C GLU A 23 9.12 8.69 4.02
N LYS A 24 8.97 8.16 5.23
CA LYS A 24 8.27 6.91 5.50
C LYS A 24 7.29 7.12 6.66
N LEU A 25 6.03 6.81 6.42
CA LEU A 25 4.96 6.92 7.41
C LEU A 25 4.30 5.54 7.58
N ASN A 26 4.11 5.12 8.82
CA ASN A 26 3.35 3.90 9.16
C ASN A 26 2.10 4.32 9.95
N PHE A 27 0.96 3.80 9.55
CA PHE A 27 -0.34 4.06 10.16
C PHE A 27 -0.93 2.74 10.64
N PHE A 28 -1.38 2.75 11.88
CA PHE A 28 -2.00 1.60 12.52
C PHE A 28 -3.44 1.97 12.89
N GLU A 29 -4.33 0.99 12.79
CA GLU A 29 -5.68 1.08 13.35
C GLU A 29 -5.58 0.82 14.87
N ASN A 30 -6.30 1.60 15.68
CA ASN A 30 -6.21 1.49 17.15
C ASN A 30 -6.72 0.13 17.69
N GLU A 31 -7.74 -0.43 17.04
CA GLU A 31 -8.40 -1.67 17.46
C GLU A 31 -8.79 -2.46 16.21
N SER A 32 -8.86 -3.79 16.33
CA SER A 32 -9.43 -4.61 15.26
C SER A 32 -10.92 -4.36 15.13
N ASP A 33 -11.44 -4.43 13.91
CA ASP A 33 -12.88 -4.30 13.69
C ASP A 33 -13.68 -5.50 14.23
N ALA A 34 -15.01 -5.46 14.04
CA ALA A 34 -15.92 -6.52 14.48
C ALA A 34 -15.64 -7.91 13.86
N ASN A 35 -14.86 -7.98 12.78
CA ASN A 35 -14.41 -9.22 12.16
C ASN A 35 -13.00 -9.65 12.63
N GLY A 36 -12.39 -8.91 13.56
CA GLY A 36 -11.04 -9.17 14.05
C GLY A 36 -9.94 -8.78 13.04
N ILE A 37 -10.24 -7.86 12.12
CA ILE A 37 -9.29 -7.33 11.14
C ILE A 37 -8.62 -6.08 11.71
N GLU A 38 -7.29 -6.10 11.74
CA GLU A 38 -6.46 -4.92 11.99
C GLU A 38 -5.84 -4.43 10.67
N ARG A 39 -5.97 -3.13 10.41
CA ARG A 39 -5.46 -2.47 9.22
C ARG A 39 -4.13 -1.79 9.49
N HIS A 40 -3.14 -2.03 8.62
CA HIS A 40 -1.87 -1.33 8.64
C HIS A 40 -1.57 -0.73 7.28
N PHE A 41 -1.21 0.55 7.27
CA PHE A 41 -0.90 1.31 6.06
C PHE A 41 0.52 1.86 6.14
N GLN A 42 1.29 1.73 5.06
CA GLN A 42 2.62 2.32 4.98
C GLN A 42 2.73 3.15 3.71
N ILE A 43 3.20 4.38 3.88
CA ILE A 43 3.51 5.30 2.78
C ILE A 43 5.01 5.53 2.76
N ARG A 44 5.61 5.47 1.58
CA ARG A 44 6.97 5.98 1.35
C ARG A 44 6.94 7.00 0.24
N TYR A 45 7.29 8.23 0.56
CA TYR A 45 7.51 9.29 -0.42
C TYR A 45 8.98 9.32 -0.79
N ILE A 46 9.26 9.47 -2.09
CA ILE A 46 10.61 9.61 -2.62
C ILE A 46 10.60 10.76 -3.62
N GLY A 47 11.32 11.83 -3.29
CA GLY A 47 11.43 13.05 -4.11
C GLY A 47 12.73 13.10 -4.92
N GLU A 48 12.71 13.95 -5.95
CA GLU A 48 13.82 14.38 -6.81
C GLU A 48 14.71 13.24 -7.32
N ARG A 49 14.20 12.48 -8.29
CA ARG A 49 14.94 11.40 -8.95
C ARG A 49 15.21 11.65 -10.42
N THR A 50 16.28 11.01 -10.91
CA THR A 50 16.56 10.87 -12.34
C THR A 50 15.57 9.90 -12.97
N SER A 51 15.21 10.15 -14.23
CA SER A 51 14.37 9.26 -15.06
C SER A 51 14.79 7.79 -14.93
N GLY A 52 13.84 6.87 -14.74
CA GLY A 52 14.07 5.43 -14.58
C GLY A 52 14.07 4.90 -13.13
N ALA A 53 14.04 5.78 -12.12
CA ALA A 53 13.85 5.35 -10.73
C ALA A 53 12.46 4.71 -10.51
N ALA A 54 11.42 5.22 -11.18
CA ALA A 54 10.05 4.72 -11.09
C ALA A 54 9.96 3.22 -11.42
N GLN A 55 10.56 2.76 -12.52
CA GLN A 55 10.55 1.35 -12.90
C GLN A 55 11.24 0.46 -11.87
N THR A 56 12.36 0.91 -11.30
CA THR A 56 13.08 0.15 -10.26
C THR A 56 12.21 0.00 -9.02
N HIS A 57 11.52 1.07 -8.61
CA HIS A 57 10.60 1.05 -7.48
C HIS A 57 9.36 0.19 -7.74
N LEU A 58 8.83 0.21 -8.97
CA LEU A 58 7.73 -0.66 -9.37
C LEU A 58 8.14 -2.13 -9.27
N ASN A 59 9.29 -2.51 -9.83
CA ASN A 59 9.77 -3.89 -9.78
C ASN A 59 9.94 -4.39 -8.35
N LEU A 60 10.50 -3.56 -7.46
CA LEU A 60 10.65 -3.90 -6.04
C LEU A 60 9.30 -4.03 -5.33
N LEU A 61 8.33 -3.17 -5.66
CA LEU A 61 6.99 -3.24 -5.10
C LEU A 61 6.25 -4.50 -5.55
N LEU A 62 6.36 -4.85 -6.84
CA LEU A 62 5.74 -6.04 -7.40
C LEU A 62 6.35 -7.31 -6.80
N ASP A 63 7.68 -7.40 -6.69
CA ASP A 63 8.36 -8.54 -6.07
C ASP A 63 7.92 -8.76 -4.61
N ASP A 64 7.77 -7.67 -3.86
CA ASP A 64 7.36 -7.73 -2.45
C ASP A 64 5.86 -8.01 -2.27
N SER A 65 4.98 -7.50 -3.14
CA SER A 65 3.55 -7.38 -2.85
C SER A 65 2.61 -8.06 -3.86
N SER A 66 2.99 -8.21 -5.13
CA SER A 66 2.09 -8.74 -6.17
C SER A 66 2.02 -10.26 -6.22
N TYR A 67 0.96 -10.79 -6.81
CA TYR A 67 0.90 -12.18 -7.28
C TYR A 67 1.42 -12.21 -8.72
N GLU A 68 2.54 -12.88 -8.96
CA GLU A 68 3.14 -13.05 -10.31
C GLU A 68 3.34 -11.74 -11.12
N GLY A 69 3.50 -10.60 -10.45
CA GLY A 69 3.64 -9.30 -11.12
C GLY A 69 2.32 -8.66 -11.56
N GLU A 70 1.17 -9.26 -11.26
CA GLU A 70 -0.15 -8.72 -11.62
C GLU A 70 -0.38 -7.34 -10.99
N HIS A 71 -0.74 -6.38 -11.84
CA HIS A 71 -1.12 -5.03 -11.45
C HIS A 71 -1.94 -4.36 -12.55
N THR A 72 -2.62 -3.27 -12.18
CA THR A 72 -3.36 -2.38 -13.07
C THR A 72 -2.64 -1.05 -13.18
N GLU A 73 -2.69 -0.46 -14.37
CA GLU A 73 -2.19 0.87 -14.66
C GLU A 73 -3.37 1.84 -14.84
N LEU A 74 -3.27 2.99 -14.19
CA LEU A 74 -4.23 4.09 -14.32
C LEU A 74 -3.45 5.39 -14.52
N THR A 75 -3.79 6.14 -15.56
CA THR A 75 -3.24 7.48 -15.79
C THR A 75 -4.33 8.51 -15.57
N ASN A 76 -4.06 9.49 -14.72
CA ASN A 76 -4.91 10.66 -14.53
C ASN A 76 -4.17 11.95 -14.93
N ASP A 77 -4.80 13.11 -14.74
CA ASP A 77 -4.28 14.39 -15.20
C ASP A 77 -2.91 14.74 -14.59
N THR A 78 -2.56 14.21 -13.41
CA THR A 78 -1.33 14.56 -12.68
C THR A 78 -0.34 13.41 -12.52
N ASN A 79 -0.81 12.16 -12.55
CA ASN A 79 -0.07 10.99 -12.13
C ASN A 79 -0.27 9.78 -13.05
N GLN A 80 0.73 8.91 -13.06
CA GLN A 80 0.63 7.50 -13.42
C GLN A 80 0.57 6.66 -12.14
N ILE A 81 -0.40 5.76 -12.05
CA ILE A 81 -0.66 4.93 -10.88
C ILE A 81 -0.56 3.46 -11.30
N PHE A 82 0.33 2.73 -10.65
CA PHE A 82 0.41 1.27 -10.74
C PHE A 82 -0.13 0.70 -9.44
N TYR A 83 -1.16 -0.14 -9.48
CA TYR A 83 -1.76 -0.65 -8.25
C TYR A 83 -2.29 -2.07 -8.40
N GLY A 84 -2.45 -2.76 -7.29
CA GLY A 84 -2.95 -4.12 -7.28
C GLY A 84 -3.18 -4.65 -5.88
N SER A 85 -3.58 -5.91 -5.83
CA SER A 85 -3.85 -6.61 -4.59
C SER A 85 -3.36 -8.05 -4.67
N SER A 86 -3.19 -8.68 -3.52
CA SER A 86 -2.84 -10.10 -3.42
C SER A 86 -3.32 -10.68 -2.09
N TYR A 87 -3.32 -12.01 -2.01
CA TYR A 87 -3.46 -12.70 -0.75
C TYR A 87 -2.11 -13.26 -0.32
N LYS A 88 -1.67 -12.92 0.90
CA LYS A 88 -0.43 -13.47 1.48
C LYS A 88 -0.70 -14.19 2.78
N LYS A 89 -0.16 -15.40 2.91
CA LYS A 89 -0.14 -16.18 4.15
C LYS A 89 1.26 -16.69 4.44
N VAL A 90 1.50 -17.01 5.71
CA VAL A 90 2.71 -17.70 6.13
C VAL A 90 2.41 -19.20 6.18
N GLU A 91 3.21 -19.99 5.47
CA GLU A 91 3.19 -21.45 5.53
C GLU A 91 4.56 -21.93 6.05
N GLY A 92 4.61 -22.31 7.33
CA GLY A 92 5.88 -22.63 7.99
C GLY A 92 6.78 -21.40 8.10
N THR A 93 7.89 -21.39 7.37
CA THR A 93 8.83 -20.25 7.31
C THR A 93 8.64 -19.38 6.08
N ASP A 94 7.82 -19.81 5.13
CA ASP A 94 7.71 -19.19 3.82
C ASP A 94 6.47 -18.29 3.75
N VAL A 95 6.60 -17.17 3.03
CA VAL A 95 5.46 -16.32 2.69
C VAL A 95 4.97 -16.74 1.31
N VAL A 96 3.75 -17.28 1.27
CA VAL A 96 3.09 -17.66 0.01
C VAL A 96 2.20 -16.51 -0.43
N THR A 97 2.36 -16.10 -1.70
CA THR A 97 1.49 -15.12 -2.35
C THR A 97 0.58 -15.82 -3.33
N LEU A 98 -0.72 -15.60 -3.22
CA LEU A 98 -1.77 -16.24 -4.00
C LEU A 98 -2.61 -15.20 -4.71
N SER A 99 -3.32 -15.64 -5.76
CA SER A 99 -4.18 -14.79 -6.55
C SER A 99 -5.29 -14.17 -5.68
N PRO A 100 -5.55 -12.85 -5.80
CA PRO A 100 -6.68 -12.19 -5.15
C PRO A 100 -8.04 -12.56 -5.76
N SER A 101 -8.05 -13.26 -6.90
CA SER A 101 -9.29 -13.73 -7.55
C SER A 101 -9.84 -15.02 -6.90
N GLU A 102 -8.96 -15.82 -6.29
CA GLU A 102 -9.31 -17.08 -5.63
C GLU A 102 -9.41 -16.94 -4.10
N HIS A 103 -8.78 -15.89 -3.54
CA HIS A 103 -8.72 -15.61 -2.12
C HIS A 103 -9.03 -14.14 -1.82
N GLU A 104 -9.73 -13.87 -0.71
CA GLU A 104 -10.00 -12.49 -0.28
C GLU A 104 -8.69 -11.73 -0.05
N ALA A 105 -8.42 -10.69 -0.85
CA ALA A 105 -7.14 -9.98 -0.79
C ALA A 105 -6.88 -9.37 0.59
N ASN A 106 -5.70 -9.63 1.14
CA ASN A 106 -5.25 -9.08 2.43
C ASN A 106 -4.02 -8.17 2.30
N ARG A 107 -3.57 -7.94 1.06
CA ARG A 107 -2.52 -7.00 0.68
C ARG A 107 -3.02 -6.17 -0.49
N TYR A 108 -2.80 -4.88 -0.41
CA TYR A 108 -2.96 -3.94 -1.51
C TYR A 108 -1.70 -3.11 -1.61
N PHE A 109 -1.35 -2.70 -2.83
CA PHE A 109 -0.15 -1.95 -3.08
C PHE A 109 -0.37 -0.95 -4.21
N ALA A 110 0.36 0.16 -4.16
CA ALA A 110 0.38 1.12 -5.24
C ALA A 110 1.72 1.84 -5.35
N LEU A 111 2.09 2.21 -6.56
CA LEU A 111 3.11 3.19 -6.88
C LEU A 111 2.45 4.33 -7.65
N VAL A 112 2.43 5.51 -7.05
CA VAL A 112 1.95 6.75 -7.68
C VAL A 112 3.16 7.54 -8.10
N VAL A 113 3.24 7.91 -9.38
CA VAL A 113 4.36 8.62 -10.00
C VAL A 113 3.80 9.86 -10.67
N ASN A 114 4.45 11.02 -10.49
CA ASN A 114 4.06 12.21 -11.24
C ASN A 114 4.52 12.13 -12.70
N HIS A 115 3.90 12.91 -13.60
CA HIS A 115 4.16 12.80 -15.05
C HIS A 115 5.62 13.02 -15.50
N ASP A 116 6.44 13.74 -14.73
CA ASP A 116 7.86 13.94 -15.05
C ASP A 116 8.78 12.86 -14.44
N GLU A 117 8.20 11.86 -13.76
CA GLU A 117 8.88 10.76 -13.06
C GLU A 117 9.89 11.19 -11.98
N THR A 118 9.84 12.43 -11.52
CA THR A 118 10.80 12.93 -10.52
C THR A 118 10.36 12.66 -9.08
N ARG A 119 9.06 12.39 -8.85
CA ARG A 119 8.47 12.14 -7.54
C ARG A 119 7.62 10.89 -7.58
N LEU A 120 7.74 10.08 -6.54
CA LEU A 120 6.98 8.86 -6.41
C LEU A 120 6.55 8.61 -4.97
N ILE A 121 5.40 7.96 -4.83
CA ILE A 121 4.83 7.50 -3.57
C ILE A 121 4.54 6.01 -3.71
N SER A 122 5.22 5.18 -2.92
CA SER A 122 4.88 3.76 -2.80
C SER A 122 4.02 3.54 -1.56
N ILE A 123 2.99 2.73 -1.71
CA ILE A 123 1.97 2.51 -0.70
C ILE A 123 1.80 1.00 -0.54
N THR A 124 1.77 0.54 0.70
CA THR A 124 1.32 -0.81 1.02
C THR A 124 0.24 -0.77 2.09
N TYR A 125 -0.80 -1.56 1.87
CA TYR A 125 -1.94 -1.69 2.76
C TYR A 125 -2.15 -3.16 3.10
N ARG A 126 -2.14 -3.46 4.39
CA ARG A 126 -2.11 -4.82 4.93
C ARG A 126 -3.28 -5.01 5.89
N LEU A 127 -4.03 -6.08 5.65
CA LEU A 127 -5.06 -6.58 6.55
C LEU A 127 -4.46 -7.74 7.36
N ASN A 128 -4.59 -7.65 8.68
CA ASN A 128 -4.19 -8.67 9.64
C ASN A 128 -5.42 -9.32 10.26
N CYS A 129 -5.54 -10.63 10.08
CA CYS A 129 -6.51 -11.44 10.79
C CYS A 129 -5.90 -11.88 12.13
N LEU A 130 -6.36 -11.32 13.26
CA LEU A 130 -5.86 -11.71 14.58
C LEU A 130 -6.51 -13.02 15.07
N GLU A 131 -7.76 -13.28 14.68
CA GLU A 131 -8.49 -14.50 15.01
C GLU A 131 -8.96 -15.23 13.74
N GLN A 132 -8.44 -16.44 13.51
CA GLN A 132 -8.73 -17.22 12.29
C GLN A 132 -10.21 -17.60 12.15
N ALA A 133 -10.97 -17.65 13.25
CA ALA A 133 -12.36 -18.10 13.23
C ALA A 133 -13.36 -17.03 12.76
N THR A 134 -12.98 -15.75 12.78
CA THR A 134 -13.88 -14.62 12.47
C THR A 134 -13.41 -13.74 11.33
N CYS A 135 -12.21 -13.95 10.81
CA CYS A 135 -11.65 -13.08 9.78
C CYS A 135 -12.39 -13.24 8.46
N LYS A 136 -13.27 -12.29 8.18
CA LYS A 136 -14.00 -12.16 6.92
C LYS A 136 -13.73 -10.77 6.36
N ILE A 137 -12.98 -10.71 5.26
CA ILE A 137 -12.58 -9.46 4.65
C ILE A 137 -13.72 -8.98 3.75
N ASP A 138 -14.19 -7.75 3.96
CA ASP A 138 -15.10 -7.09 3.03
C ASP A 138 -14.29 -6.51 1.87
N THR A 139 -13.98 -7.34 0.87
CA THR A 139 -13.13 -6.96 -0.26
C THR A 139 -13.55 -5.65 -0.91
N LYS A 140 -14.86 -5.41 -1.07
CA LYS A 140 -15.35 -4.18 -1.73
C LYS A 140 -15.08 -2.95 -0.90
N LYS A 141 -15.24 -3.03 0.42
CA LYS A 141 -14.92 -1.93 1.34
C LYS A 141 -13.44 -1.59 1.27
N GLU A 142 -12.58 -2.61 1.34
CA GLU A 142 -11.13 -2.43 1.40
C GLU A 142 -10.55 -1.94 0.06
N GLU A 143 -11.04 -2.49 -1.05
CA GLU A 143 -10.71 -2.03 -2.40
C GLU A 143 -11.16 -0.59 -2.63
N SER A 144 -12.41 -0.26 -2.28
CA SER A 144 -12.94 1.10 -2.44
C SER A 144 -12.17 2.12 -1.61
N PHE A 145 -11.80 1.78 -0.37
CA PHE A 145 -10.94 2.62 0.46
C PHE A 145 -9.58 2.85 -0.21
N PHE A 146 -8.91 1.77 -0.62
CA PHE A 146 -7.57 1.83 -1.19
C PHE A 146 -7.55 2.62 -2.50
N GLU A 147 -8.47 2.34 -3.42
CA GLU A 147 -8.60 3.05 -4.69
C GLU A 147 -8.94 4.52 -4.48
N THR A 148 -9.84 4.85 -3.54
CA THR A 148 -10.14 6.25 -3.22
C THR A 148 -8.90 6.97 -2.73
N PHE A 149 -8.12 6.34 -1.85
CA PHE A 149 -6.90 6.93 -1.31
C PHE A 149 -5.88 7.24 -2.41
N ILE A 150 -5.51 6.25 -3.24
CA ILE A 150 -4.47 6.43 -4.27
C ILE A 150 -4.87 7.45 -5.34
N ASN A 151 -6.16 7.54 -5.65
CA ASN A 151 -6.67 8.49 -6.64
C ASN A 151 -6.69 9.95 -6.14
N ASN A 152 -6.64 10.19 -4.83
CA ASN A 152 -6.63 11.52 -4.24
C ASN A 152 -5.22 12.04 -3.92
N ILE A 153 -4.17 11.33 -4.36
CA ILE A 153 -2.79 11.77 -4.16
C ILE A 153 -2.42 12.82 -5.21
N GLU A 154 -1.94 13.97 -4.74
CA GLU A 154 -1.45 15.08 -5.58
C GLU A 154 -0.02 15.44 -5.19
N PHE A 155 0.87 15.57 -6.17
CA PHE A 155 2.18 16.18 -5.97
C PHE A 155 2.06 17.70 -6.13
N ARG A 156 2.39 18.47 -5.09
CA ARG A 156 2.35 19.94 -5.09
C ARG A 156 3.73 20.57 -5.21
#